data_AF-A0A8B4QB11-F1
#
_entry.id   AF-A0A8B4QB11-F1
#
_cell.length_a   1.000
_cell.length_b   1.000
_cell.length_c   1.000
_cell.angle_alpha   90.00
_cell.angle_beta   90.00
_cell.angle_gamma   90.00
#
_symmetry.space_group_name_H-M   'P 1'
#
loop_
_entity.id
_entity.type
_entity.pdbx_description
1 polymer ?
#
loop_
_entity_poly.entity_id
_entity_poly.type
_entity_poly.pdbx_seq_one_letter_code
_entity_poly.pdbx_strand_id
1 'polypeptide(L)'
;MKHTLTKDAALFFIDENHIDEFLNLYKDIIGYLHFEEGLLVEQDIVHICFNLWLLIQPVSEEVMESMEKTMYYTSDFLIFDAIRKNKVFQQMKLSVMSDGIRQCQVASCLANQMNIWLIEKLGDLSFPSLFNNSNGQYYLLYKNTDLWGNPVFLDEISTYTKQVTNALLDQRRFSQVFTRAMHQLDSLADLDGKIKRA
;
A
#
# COMPACT_ATOMS: atom_id res chain seq x y z
N MET A 1 -14.64 -0.33 -12.31
CA MET A 1 -15.12 -0.66 -10.95
C MET A 1 -14.91 0.57 -10.08
N LYS A 2 -15.86 0.96 -9.21
CA LYS A 2 -15.68 2.15 -8.35
C LYS A 2 -14.90 1.67 -7.12
N HIS A 3 -13.58 1.85 -7.12
CA HIS A 3 -12.75 1.57 -5.95
C HIS A 3 -13.21 2.53 -4.85
N THR A 4 -13.82 2.01 -3.79
CA THR A 4 -14.34 2.83 -2.69
C THR A 4 -13.17 3.19 -1.77
N LEU A 5 -12.33 4.13 -2.21
CA LEU A 5 -11.34 4.74 -1.34
C LEU A 5 -12.10 5.59 -0.31
N THR A 6 -11.82 5.39 0.97
CA THR A 6 -12.43 6.20 2.04
C THR A 6 -11.35 6.78 2.95
N LYS A 7 -11.62 7.94 3.55
CA LYS A 7 -10.75 8.53 4.57
C LYS A 7 -10.51 7.57 5.74
N ASP A 8 -11.52 6.76 6.02
CA ASP A 8 -11.49 5.75 7.07
C ASP A 8 -10.49 4.61 6.80
N ALA A 9 -10.09 4.39 5.56
CA ALA A 9 -9.08 3.39 5.19
C ALA A 9 -7.65 3.97 5.08
N ALA A 10 -7.47 5.28 5.26
CA ALA A 10 -6.15 5.91 5.30
C ALA A 10 -5.47 5.66 6.66
N LEU A 11 -4.19 5.27 6.67
CA LEU A 11 -3.41 5.10 7.90
C LEU A 11 -2.91 6.44 8.46
N PHE A 12 -2.86 7.45 7.61
CA PHE A 12 -2.42 8.81 7.93
C PHE A 12 -3.60 9.76 8.09
N PHE A 13 -3.40 10.82 8.86
CA PHE A 13 -4.32 11.94 8.92
C PHE A 13 -4.35 12.66 7.57
N ILE A 14 -5.55 12.81 7.01
CA ILE A 14 -5.76 13.43 5.71
C ILE A 14 -7.03 14.29 5.68
N ASP A 15 -7.01 15.31 4.84
CA ASP A 15 -8.20 16.03 4.40
C ASP A 15 -8.86 15.37 3.19
N GLU A 16 -10.16 15.63 2.98
CA GLU A 16 -10.93 15.06 1.86
C GLU A 16 -10.32 15.40 0.48
N ASN A 17 -9.70 16.57 0.35
CA ASN A 17 -9.04 17.00 -0.88
C ASN A 17 -7.95 16.02 -1.35
N HIS A 18 -7.25 15.33 -0.43
CA HIS A 18 -6.22 14.36 -0.80
C HIS A 18 -6.80 13.13 -1.49
N ILE A 19 -8.01 12.70 -1.10
CA ILE A 19 -8.70 11.57 -1.71
C ILE A 19 -9.10 11.95 -3.13
N ASP A 20 -9.70 13.13 -3.30
CA ASP A 20 -10.14 13.60 -4.62
C ASP A 20 -8.95 13.81 -5.57
N GLU A 21 -7.86 14.39 -5.07
CA GLU A 21 -6.62 14.55 -5.84
C GLU A 21 -6.05 13.20 -6.29
N PHE A 22 -5.87 12.27 -5.34
CA PHE A 22 -5.37 10.94 -5.66
C PHE A 22 -6.28 10.23 -6.66
N LEU A 23 -7.60 10.24 -6.46
CA LEU A 23 -8.55 9.59 -7.36
C LEU A 23 -8.53 10.21 -8.76
N ASN A 24 -8.28 11.51 -8.89
CA ASN A 24 -8.15 12.15 -10.19
C ASN A 24 -6.86 11.70 -10.91
N LEU A 25 -5.73 11.67 -10.21
CA LEU A 25 -4.47 11.13 -10.76
C LEU A 25 -4.59 9.64 -11.10
N TYR A 26 -5.25 8.87 -10.24
CA TYR A 26 -5.39 7.43 -10.38
C TYR A 26 -6.24 7.05 -11.60
N LYS A 27 -7.30 7.82 -11.91
CA LYS A 27 -8.12 7.62 -13.11
C LYS A 27 -7.31 7.71 -14.40
N ASP A 28 -6.31 8.59 -14.44
CA ASP A 28 -5.49 8.79 -15.63
C ASP A 28 -4.51 7.63 -15.89
N ILE A 29 -4.20 6.83 -14.86
CA ILE A 29 -3.24 5.72 -14.96
C ILE A 29 -3.87 4.34 -14.84
N ILE A 30 -5.08 4.20 -14.29
CA ILE A 30 -5.71 2.91 -13.98
C ILE A 30 -5.83 1.99 -15.20
N GLY A 31 -6.03 2.55 -16.40
CA GLY A 31 -6.13 1.78 -17.65
C GLY A 31 -4.83 1.06 -18.05
N TYR A 32 -3.71 1.46 -17.46
CA TYR A 32 -2.38 0.89 -17.69
C TYR A 32 -1.88 0.05 -16.51
N LEU A 33 -2.58 0.10 -15.38
CA LEU A 33 -2.22 -0.66 -14.18
C LEU A 33 -2.78 -2.08 -14.27
N HIS A 34 -1.88 -3.05 -14.11
CA HIS A 34 -2.24 -4.42 -13.83
C HIS A 34 -1.59 -4.82 -12.51
N PHE A 35 -2.41 -5.09 -11.50
CA PHE A 35 -1.94 -5.66 -10.25
C PHE A 35 -1.80 -7.16 -10.40
N GLU A 36 -0.63 -7.66 -10.05
CA GLU A 36 -0.35 -9.10 -10.04
C GLU A 36 -1.05 -9.76 -8.85
N GLU A 37 -1.26 -11.08 -8.96
CA GLU A 37 -1.82 -11.86 -7.86
C GLU A 37 -0.89 -11.80 -6.63
N GLY A 38 -1.48 -11.51 -5.48
CA GLY A 38 -0.77 -11.40 -4.21
C GLY A 38 -1.68 -11.71 -3.03
N LEU A 39 -1.29 -11.25 -1.84
CA LEU A 39 -2.01 -11.59 -0.60
C LEU A 39 -3.36 -10.89 -0.48
N LEU A 40 -3.43 -9.66 -0.98
CA LEU A 40 -4.55 -8.75 -0.84
C LEU A 40 -5.36 -8.66 -2.13
N VAL A 41 -6.66 -8.41 -1.97
CA VAL A 41 -7.56 -8.09 -3.06
C VAL A 41 -7.28 -6.68 -3.60
N GLU A 42 -7.62 -6.46 -4.87
CA GLU A 42 -7.34 -5.20 -5.59
C GLU A 42 -7.78 -3.94 -4.83
N GLN A 43 -8.92 -3.98 -4.14
CA GLN A 43 -9.41 -2.83 -3.38
C GLN A 43 -8.46 -2.44 -2.24
N ASP A 44 -7.85 -3.41 -1.56
CA ASP A 44 -6.88 -3.15 -0.50
C ASP A 44 -5.53 -2.71 -1.08
N ILE A 45 -5.15 -3.21 -2.25
CA ILE A 45 -3.96 -2.71 -2.98
C ILE A 45 -4.11 -1.23 -3.32
N VAL A 46 -5.30 -0.78 -3.74
CA VAL A 46 -5.57 0.64 -4.01
C VAL A 46 -5.43 1.49 -2.74
N HIS A 47 -5.83 0.96 -1.58
CA HIS A 47 -5.60 1.64 -0.30
C HIS A 47 -4.10 1.71 0.05
N ILE A 48 -3.32 0.66 -0.20
CA ILE A 48 -1.85 0.71 -0.06
C ILE A 48 -1.27 1.77 -1.00
N CYS A 49 -1.70 1.80 -2.26
CA CYS A 49 -1.27 2.79 -3.24
C CYS A 49 -1.54 4.21 -2.75
N PHE A 50 -2.72 4.48 -2.22
CA PHE A 50 -3.04 5.79 -1.67
C PHE A 50 -2.14 6.17 -0.48
N ASN A 51 -1.95 5.26 0.48
CA ASN A 51 -1.06 5.49 1.62
C ASN A 51 0.40 5.73 1.19
N LEU A 52 0.89 5.02 0.16
CA LEU A 52 2.21 5.26 -0.42
C LEU A 52 2.31 6.60 -1.14
N TRP A 53 1.26 6.99 -1.88
CA TRP A 53 1.19 8.28 -2.53
C TRP A 53 1.28 9.43 -1.51
N LEU A 54 0.57 9.32 -0.39
CA LEU A 54 0.66 10.26 0.73
C LEU A 54 2.09 10.33 1.30
N LEU A 55 2.79 9.19 1.44
CA LEU A 55 4.19 9.19 1.89
C LEU A 55 5.15 9.84 0.89
N ILE A 56 4.84 9.82 -0.40
CA ILE A 56 5.64 10.44 -1.46
C ILE A 56 5.43 11.96 -1.47
N GLN A 57 4.26 12.46 -1.09
CA GLN A 57 3.99 13.90 -1.07
C GLN A 57 5.06 14.67 -0.27
N PRO A 58 5.41 15.90 -0.70
CA PRO A 58 6.23 16.79 0.11
C PRO A 58 5.53 16.99 1.45
N VAL A 59 6.28 16.86 2.53
CA VAL A 59 5.74 16.96 3.89
C VAL A 59 5.32 18.42 4.10
N SER A 60 4.05 18.76 3.83
CA SER A 60 3.41 19.81 4.60
C SER A 60 3.24 19.24 6.01
N GLU A 61 3.59 20.04 7.01
CA GLU A 61 3.71 19.67 8.42
C GLU A 61 2.73 18.56 8.86
N GLU A 62 3.32 17.47 9.32
CA GLU A 62 2.70 16.35 10.02
C GLU A 62 1.70 15.49 9.20
N VAL A 63 2.23 14.58 8.37
CA VAL A 63 1.55 13.29 8.13
C VAL A 63 1.48 12.55 9.46
N MET A 64 0.52 12.90 10.31
CA MET A 64 0.32 12.27 11.61
C MET A 64 -0.25 10.87 11.40
N GLU A 65 0.41 9.89 11.98
CA GLU A 65 -0.13 8.54 12.10
C GLU A 65 -1.43 8.60 12.92
N SER A 66 -2.49 7.96 12.44
CA SER A 66 -3.72 7.86 13.22
C SER A 66 -3.50 6.89 14.38
N MET A 67 -3.22 7.39 15.59
CA MET A 67 -2.93 6.57 16.79
C MET A 67 -3.97 5.45 17.02
N GLU A 68 -5.24 5.72 16.75
CA GLU A 68 -6.33 4.74 16.85
C GLU A 68 -6.12 3.54 15.90
N LYS A 69 -5.68 3.81 14.67
CA LYS A 69 -5.47 2.81 13.62
C LYS A 69 -4.17 2.04 13.81
N THR A 70 -3.20 2.60 14.53
CA THR A 70 -1.93 1.91 14.84
C THR A 70 -2.15 0.62 15.63
N MET A 71 -3.17 0.58 16.50
CA MET A 71 -3.53 -0.64 17.22
C MET A 71 -4.08 -1.74 16.31
N TYR A 72 -4.79 -1.35 15.24
CA TYR A 72 -5.49 -2.28 14.35
C TYR A 72 -4.63 -2.73 13.16
N TYR A 73 -3.74 -1.85 12.69
CA TYR A 73 -2.92 -2.03 11.49
C TYR A 73 -1.42 -1.98 11.82
N THR A 74 -1.03 -2.50 12.99
CA THR A 74 0.37 -2.42 13.49
C THR A 74 1.37 -2.90 12.45
N SER A 75 1.06 -4.00 11.76
CA SER A 75 1.88 -4.54 10.68
C SER A 75 2.10 -3.55 9.54
N ASP A 76 1.05 -2.89 9.05
CA ASP A 76 1.14 -1.88 8.02
C ASP A 76 2.01 -0.71 8.48
N PHE A 77 1.83 -0.22 9.71
CA PHE A 77 2.67 0.85 10.25
C PHE A 77 4.15 0.47 10.28
N LEU A 78 4.49 -0.77 10.67
CA LEU A 78 5.87 -1.26 10.62
C LEU A 78 6.42 -1.29 9.18
N ILE A 79 5.60 -1.72 8.21
CA ILE A 79 5.99 -1.72 6.80
C ILE A 79 6.19 -0.30 6.28
N PHE A 80 5.24 0.61 6.51
CA PHE A 80 5.31 2.00 6.06
C PHE A 80 6.47 2.76 6.72
N ASP A 81 6.77 2.51 8.00
CA ASP A 81 7.95 3.06 8.66
C ASP A 81 9.25 2.53 8.04
N ALA A 82 9.31 1.23 7.73
CA ALA A 82 10.46 0.64 7.03
C ALA A 82 10.65 1.21 5.62
N ILE A 83 9.55 1.46 4.88
CA ILE A 83 9.55 2.12 3.58
C ILE A 83 10.11 3.53 3.70
N ARG A 84 9.59 4.32 4.65
CA ARG A 84 10.02 5.69 4.90
C ARG A 84 11.53 5.74 5.21
N LYS A 85 12.08 4.77 5.92
CA LYS A 85 13.51 4.71 6.26
C LYS A 85 14.38 4.14 5.13
N ASN A 86 13.80 3.58 4.06
CA ASN A 86 14.55 2.96 2.98
C ASN A 86 15.19 3.99 2.05
N LYS A 87 16.49 3.84 1.77
CA LYS A 87 17.25 4.78 0.93
C LYS A 87 16.77 4.81 -0.53
N VAL A 88 16.37 3.68 -1.09
CA VAL A 88 15.88 3.59 -2.48
C VAL A 88 14.55 4.33 -2.59
N PHE A 89 13.65 4.14 -1.62
CA PHE A 89 12.40 4.89 -1.55
C PHE A 89 12.64 6.41 -1.50
N GLN A 90 13.57 6.87 -0.66
CA GLN A 90 13.89 8.30 -0.58
C GLN A 90 14.41 8.85 -1.92
N GLN A 91 15.22 8.09 -2.64
CA GLN A 91 15.68 8.48 -3.99
C GLN A 91 14.53 8.53 -4.99
N MET A 92 13.63 7.55 -4.97
CA MET A 92 12.43 7.53 -5.82
C MET A 92 11.54 8.74 -5.52
N LYS A 93 11.27 9.03 -4.24
CA LYS A 93 10.48 10.19 -3.82
C LYS A 93 11.03 11.49 -4.37
N LEU A 94 12.35 11.70 -4.26
CA LEU A 94 13.02 12.91 -4.77
C LEU A 94 12.93 13.03 -6.30
N SER A 95 12.96 11.92 -7.04
CA SER A 95 12.94 11.95 -8.51
C SER A 95 11.56 12.27 -9.11
N VAL A 96 10.48 12.14 -8.31
CA VAL A 96 9.09 12.39 -8.75
C VAL A 96 8.41 13.54 -8.00
N MET A 97 9.15 14.29 -7.18
CA MET A 97 8.58 15.28 -6.24
C MET A 97 7.71 16.37 -6.91
N SER A 98 7.95 16.69 -8.19
CA SER A 98 7.21 17.73 -8.93
C SER A 98 6.14 17.21 -9.89
N ASP A 99 5.90 15.90 -9.96
CA ASP A 99 5.02 15.29 -10.96
C ASP A 99 4.01 14.34 -10.28
N GLY A 100 2.79 14.86 -10.07
CA GLY A 100 1.72 14.13 -9.40
C GLY A 100 1.35 12.81 -10.07
N ILE A 101 1.39 12.75 -11.40
CA ILE A 101 1.11 11.51 -12.14
C ILE A 101 2.21 10.49 -11.88
N ARG A 102 3.49 10.89 -11.97
CA ARG A 102 4.60 9.99 -11.64
C ARG A 102 4.60 9.54 -10.19
N GLN A 103 4.20 10.41 -9.25
CA GLN A 103 4.02 10.02 -7.84
C GLN A 103 2.97 8.91 -7.71
N CYS A 104 1.83 9.06 -8.41
CA CYS A 104 0.77 8.06 -8.42
C CYS A 104 1.22 6.73 -9.07
N GLN A 105 1.98 6.80 -10.18
CA GLN A 105 2.57 5.61 -10.83
C GLN A 105 3.55 4.88 -9.90
N VAL A 106 4.47 5.61 -9.27
CA VAL A 106 5.41 5.04 -8.28
C VAL A 106 4.67 4.38 -7.14
N ALA A 107 3.66 5.05 -6.58
CA ALA A 107 2.84 4.50 -5.50
C ALA A 107 2.12 3.21 -5.92
N SER A 108 1.62 3.16 -7.16
CA SER A 108 0.93 1.99 -7.72
C SER A 108 1.87 0.79 -7.91
N CYS A 109 3.05 1.01 -8.49
CA CYS A 109 4.06 -0.03 -8.65
C CYS A 109 4.55 -0.55 -7.29
N LEU A 110 4.77 0.35 -6.32
CA LEU A 110 5.16 -0.05 -4.97
C LEU A 110 4.06 -0.85 -4.27
N ALA A 111 2.79 -0.45 -4.40
CA ALA A 111 1.66 -1.20 -3.84
C ALA A 111 1.58 -2.62 -4.41
N ASN A 112 1.75 -2.76 -5.73
CA ASN A 112 1.80 -4.06 -6.39
C ASN A 112 2.93 -4.93 -5.83
N GLN A 113 4.16 -4.41 -5.81
CA GLN A 113 5.32 -5.17 -5.35
C GLN A 113 5.28 -5.48 -3.85
N MET A 114 4.63 -4.63 -3.06
CA MET A 114 4.32 -4.93 -1.66
C MET A 114 3.35 -6.10 -1.54
N ASN A 115 2.29 -6.13 -2.35
CA ASN A 115 1.33 -7.22 -2.34
C ASN A 115 1.97 -8.58 -2.70
N ILE A 116 2.87 -8.57 -3.69
CA ILE A 116 3.67 -9.72 -4.10
C ILE A 116 4.62 -10.14 -2.96
N TRP A 117 5.31 -9.17 -2.35
CA TRP A 117 6.21 -9.47 -1.23
C TRP A 117 5.46 -10.05 -0.03
N LEU A 118 4.25 -9.57 0.27
CA LEU A 118 3.41 -10.11 1.33
C LEU A 118 3.07 -11.59 1.07
N ILE A 119 2.60 -11.95 -0.13
CA ILE A 119 2.32 -13.36 -0.44
C ILE A 119 3.59 -14.22 -0.41
N GLU A 120 4.74 -13.71 -0.87
CA GLU A 120 6.01 -14.44 -0.79
C GLU A 120 6.46 -14.73 0.65
N LYS A 121 6.03 -13.93 1.62
CA LYS A 121 6.45 -14.05 3.03
C LYS A 121 5.41 -14.72 3.91
N LEU A 122 4.15 -14.68 3.49
CA LEU A 122 2.99 -15.02 4.30
C LEU A 122 2.04 -16.00 3.62
N GLY A 123 2.20 -16.29 2.33
CA GLY A 123 1.23 -17.05 1.53
C GLY A 123 1.02 -18.50 1.96
N ASP A 124 2.00 -19.08 2.67
CA ASP A 124 1.86 -20.41 3.29
C ASP A 124 1.02 -20.38 4.58
N LEU A 125 0.67 -19.20 5.08
CA LEU A 125 -0.09 -19.00 6.31
C LEU A 125 -1.54 -18.62 5.98
N SER A 126 -2.46 -19.10 6.81
CA SER A 126 -3.88 -18.84 6.65
C SER A 126 -4.31 -17.68 7.55
N PHE A 127 -4.81 -16.60 6.94
CA PHE A 127 -5.38 -15.45 7.63
C PHE A 127 -6.81 -15.17 7.13
N PRO A 128 -7.74 -16.12 7.32
CA PRO A 128 -9.07 -16.03 6.73
C PRO A 128 -9.86 -14.84 7.27
N SER A 129 -9.66 -14.45 8.52
CA SER A 129 -10.38 -13.34 9.15
C SER A 129 -9.81 -11.98 8.74
N LEU A 130 -8.53 -11.91 8.36
CA LEU A 130 -7.87 -10.69 7.88
C LEU A 130 -8.01 -10.46 6.37
N PHE A 131 -7.69 -11.45 5.54
CA PHE A 131 -7.55 -11.25 4.09
C PHE A 131 -8.65 -11.91 3.26
N ASN A 132 -9.40 -12.86 3.82
CA ASN A 132 -10.52 -13.53 3.14
C ASN A 132 -11.88 -13.24 3.81
N ASN A 133 -11.99 -12.08 4.48
CA ASN A 133 -13.18 -11.73 5.21
C ASN A 133 -14.33 -11.37 4.26
N SER A 134 -15.38 -12.19 4.21
CA SER A 134 -16.57 -11.92 3.39
C SER A 134 -17.32 -10.65 3.81
N ASN A 135 -17.05 -10.12 5.01
CA ASN A 135 -17.80 -9.06 5.64
C ASN A 135 -17.11 -7.69 5.57
N GLY A 136 -15.97 -7.55 4.87
CA GLY A 136 -15.36 -6.23 4.68
C GLY A 136 -13.95 -6.24 4.11
N GLN A 137 -13.53 -5.07 3.64
CA GLN A 137 -12.16 -4.77 3.19
C GLN A 137 -11.19 -4.76 4.38
N TYR A 138 -9.94 -5.16 4.15
CA TYR A 138 -8.91 -5.22 5.20
C TYR A 138 -8.77 -3.90 5.96
N TYR A 139 -8.65 -2.78 5.24
CA TYR A 139 -8.50 -1.44 5.83
C TYR A 139 -9.77 -0.87 6.47
N LEU A 140 -10.86 -1.65 6.53
CA LEU A 140 -12.09 -1.30 7.23
C LEU A 140 -12.45 -2.27 8.37
N LEU A 141 -11.65 -3.32 8.59
CA LEU A 141 -11.90 -4.32 9.65
C LEU A 141 -11.99 -3.70 11.05
N TYR A 142 -11.33 -2.58 11.31
CA TYR A 142 -11.44 -1.89 12.58
C TYR A 142 -12.88 -1.47 12.94
N LYS A 143 -13.74 -1.24 11.94
CA LYS A 143 -15.16 -0.91 12.14
C LYS A 143 -16.01 -2.11 12.53
N ASN A 144 -15.51 -3.32 12.35
CA ASN A 144 -16.24 -4.54 12.70
C ASN A 144 -15.96 -4.91 14.16
N THR A 145 -16.77 -4.37 15.07
CA THR A 145 -16.65 -4.56 16.52
C THR A 145 -16.67 -6.02 16.94
N ASP A 146 -17.35 -6.89 16.19
CA ASP A 146 -17.50 -8.31 16.51
C ASP A 146 -16.17 -9.07 16.33
N LEU A 147 -15.32 -8.64 15.39
CA LEU A 147 -14.00 -9.24 15.18
C LEU A 147 -13.08 -8.99 16.37
N TRP A 148 -13.15 -7.82 17.01
CA TRP A 148 -12.26 -7.47 18.12
C TRP A 148 -12.52 -8.26 19.40
N GLY A 149 -13.71 -8.88 19.52
CA GLY A 149 -14.00 -9.85 20.57
C GLY A 149 -13.59 -11.29 20.23
N ASN A 150 -13.16 -11.57 18.99
CA ASN A 150 -12.85 -12.92 18.52
C ASN A 150 -11.36 -13.25 18.76
N PRO A 151 -11.03 -14.23 19.62
CA PRO A 151 -9.64 -14.62 19.90
C PRO A 151 -8.87 -15.11 18.68
N VAL A 152 -9.54 -15.75 17.72
CA VAL A 152 -8.90 -16.24 16.48
C VAL A 152 -8.43 -15.06 15.63
N PHE A 153 -9.25 -14.01 15.53
CA PHE A 153 -8.89 -12.80 14.81
C PHE A 153 -7.70 -12.07 15.47
N LEU A 154 -7.69 -11.98 16.80
CA LEU A 154 -6.57 -11.37 17.53
C LEU A 154 -5.26 -12.18 17.37
N ASP A 155 -5.35 -13.51 17.32
CA ASP A 155 -4.20 -14.38 17.06
C ASP A 155 -3.68 -14.24 15.61
N GLU A 156 -4.59 -14.10 14.64
CA GLU A 156 -4.24 -13.78 13.26
C GLU A 156 -3.48 -12.44 13.16
N ILE A 157 -3.96 -11.37 13.83
CA ILE A 157 -3.26 -10.06 13.86
C ILE A 157 -1.86 -10.20 14.48
N SER A 158 -1.76 -10.91 15.61
CA SER A 158 -0.50 -11.13 16.31
C SER A 158 0.49 -11.91 15.44
N THR A 159 0.03 -12.99 14.81
CA THR A 159 0.81 -13.81 13.90
C THR A 159 1.26 -13.00 12.68
N TYR A 160 0.35 -12.25 12.05
CA TYR A 160 0.67 -11.36 10.93
C TYR A 160 1.76 -10.36 11.30
N THR A 161 1.60 -9.68 12.45
CA THR A 161 2.57 -8.70 12.96
C THR A 161 3.94 -9.31 13.23
N LYS A 162 3.97 -10.49 13.84
CA LYS A 162 5.23 -11.23 14.09
C LYS A 162 5.93 -11.58 12.78
N GLN A 163 5.19 -12.07 11.79
CA GLN A 163 5.78 -12.49 10.51
C GLN A 163 6.26 -11.32 9.69
N VAL A 164 5.49 -10.23 9.64
CA VAL A 164 5.93 -8.96 9.01
C VAL A 164 7.20 -8.45 9.69
N THR A 165 7.24 -8.42 11.02
CA THR A 165 8.45 -8.01 11.76
C THR A 165 9.65 -8.85 11.37
N ASN A 166 9.52 -10.18 11.35
CA ASN A 166 10.60 -11.09 10.94
C ASN A 166 11.02 -10.87 9.49
N ALA A 167 10.06 -10.67 8.58
CA ALA A 167 10.34 -10.45 7.16
C ALA A 167 11.09 -9.12 6.93
N LEU A 168 10.80 -8.08 7.71
CA LEU A 168 11.47 -6.78 7.66
C LEU A 168 12.92 -6.84 8.17
N LEU A 169 13.29 -7.84 8.99
CA LEU A 169 14.69 -8.04 9.40
C LEU A 169 15.61 -8.37 8.21
N ASP A 170 15.08 -9.01 7.16
CA ASP A 170 15.81 -9.21 5.90
C ASP A 170 15.73 -7.96 5.02
N GLN A 171 16.48 -6.94 5.42
CA GLN A 171 16.53 -5.65 4.71
C GLN A 171 16.90 -5.78 3.23
N ARG A 172 17.70 -6.80 2.87
CA ARG A 172 18.10 -7.04 1.48
C ARG A 172 16.90 -7.50 0.65
N ARG A 173 16.15 -8.50 1.14
CA ARG A 173 14.92 -8.96 0.45
C ARG A 173 13.85 -7.89 0.45
N PHE A 174 13.66 -7.17 1.55
CA PHE A 174 12.71 -6.06 1.57
C PHE A 174 13.07 -4.96 0.56
N SER A 175 14.36 -4.66 0.40
CA SER A 175 14.81 -3.68 -0.59
C SER A 175 14.50 -4.07 -2.05
N GLN A 176 14.27 -5.36 -2.34
CA GLN A 176 13.89 -5.82 -3.69
C GLN A 176 12.51 -5.31 -4.10
N VAL A 177 11.62 -4.99 -3.15
CA VAL A 177 10.30 -4.38 -3.43
C VAL A 177 10.49 -3.10 -4.25
N PHE A 178 11.39 -2.22 -3.84
CA PHE A 178 11.66 -0.96 -4.53
C PHE A 178 12.32 -1.18 -5.90
N THR A 179 13.28 -2.09 -5.99
CA THR A 179 13.95 -2.40 -7.26
C THR A 179 12.97 -2.96 -8.29
N ARG A 180 12.10 -3.90 -7.89
CA ARG A 180 11.07 -4.43 -8.77
C ARG A 180 10.04 -3.37 -9.16
N ALA A 181 9.68 -2.48 -8.23
CA ALA A 181 8.74 -1.40 -8.51
C ALA A 181 9.29 -0.41 -9.54
N MET A 182 10.60 -0.11 -9.49
CA MET A 182 11.28 0.68 -10.52
C MET A 182 11.24 -0.01 -11.89
N HIS A 183 11.55 -1.31 -11.95
CA HIS A 183 11.47 -2.06 -13.22
C HIS A 183 10.04 -2.08 -13.80
N GLN A 184 9.03 -2.21 -12.95
CA GLN A 184 7.63 -2.12 -13.35
C GLN A 184 7.30 -0.71 -13.88
N LEU A 185 7.79 0.34 -13.22
CA LEU A 185 7.62 1.73 -13.66
C LEU A 185 8.25 1.99 -15.03
N ASP A 186 9.47 1.52 -15.26
CA ASP A 186 10.16 1.66 -16.57
C ASP A 186 9.34 1.00 -17.69
N SER A 187 8.74 -0.15 -17.40
CA SER A 187 7.88 -0.88 -18.35
C SER A 187 6.61 -0.10 -18.72
N LEU A 188 6.02 0.63 -17.75
CA LEU A 188 4.87 1.51 -17.99
C LEU A 188 5.26 2.72 -18.87
N ALA A 189 6.42 3.33 -18.62
CA ALA A 189 6.91 4.46 -19.42
C ALA A 189 7.16 4.07 -20.88
N ASP A 190 7.66 2.86 -21.13
CA ASP A 190 7.86 2.33 -22.47
C ASP A 190 6.54 2.08 -23.23
N LEU A 191 5.47 1.68 -22.52
CA LEU A 191 4.13 1.53 -23.07
C LEU A 191 3.53 2.87 -23.48
N ASP A 192 3.60 3.88 -22.61
CA ASP A 192 3.16 5.25 -22.91
C ASP A 192 3.88 5.85 -24.13
N GLY A 193 5.20 5.61 -24.22
CA GLY A 193 6.02 6.06 -25.34
C GLY A 193 5.64 5.40 -26.67
N LYS A 194 5.19 4.14 -26.65
CA LYS A 194 4.74 3.43 -27.85
C LYS A 194 3.35 3.88 -28.30
N ILE A 195 2.43 4.09 -27.36
CA ILE A 195 1.06 4.54 -27.66
C ILE A 195 1.05 5.97 -28.23
N LYS A 196 1.87 6.89 -27.69
CA LYS A 196 1.97 8.27 -28.23
C LYS A 196 2.63 8.36 -29.61
N ARG A 197 3.25 7.28 -30.10
CA ARG A 197 3.93 7.21 -31.41
C ARG A 197 3.13 6.44 -32.47
N ALA A 198 2.04 5.77 -32.08
CA ALA A 198 1.14 5.04 -32.96
C ALA A 198 -0.04 5.93 -33.38
#